data_AF-A0A8J3C9I4-F1
#
_entry.id   AF-A0A8J3C9I4-F1
#
_cell.length_a   1.000
_cell.length_b   1.000
_cell.length_c   1.000
_cell.angle_alpha   90.00
_cell.angle_beta   90.00
_cell.angle_gamma   90.00
#
_symmetry.space_group_name_H-M   'P 1'
#
loop_
_entity.id
_entity.type
_entity.pdbx_description
1 polymer ?
#
loop_
_entity_poly.entity_id
_entity_poly.type
_entity_poly.pdbx_seq_one_letter_code
_entity_poly.pdbx_strand_id
1 'polypeptide(L)'
;MIFVGQGALLWRAVRFADSRGYPVDLVVSNDRQVERDGAGYSVAVTGNVNDAAGTMVDRSSDGLVWSINNPMIFRAPVLESGLRVYNVHNGPLPAYRGLPSIAMIFAILNGETGYGATLHEVDAGIDTGQVVATTTYPISSAATYYEVMSQGLRACQRLFEENLDAVATGTVAPRTLNQSTSGYYGMAQLGEMHRFVDHPNFARATELGFYGPYFPEVQSALADLHAPTTQS
;
A
#
# COMPACT_ATOMS: atom_id res chain seq x y z
N MET A 1 18.22 2.19 7.69
CA MET A 1 17.00 2.20 6.85
C MET A 1 16.08 3.32 7.24
N ILE A 2 15.36 3.86 6.26
CA ILE A 2 14.25 4.79 6.44
C ILE A 2 12.93 4.08 6.21
N PHE A 3 11.91 4.41 7.00
CA PHE A 3 10.56 3.91 6.84
C PHE A 3 9.61 5.05 6.52
N VAL A 4 8.77 4.89 5.51
CA VAL A 4 7.80 5.90 5.06
C VAL A 4 6.41 5.27 5.05
N GLY A 5 5.44 5.91 5.71
CA GLY A 5 4.04 5.51 5.64
C GLY A 5 3.24 5.87 6.86
N GLN A 6 2.23 5.07 7.22
CA GLN A 6 1.39 5.35 8.39
C GLN A 6 0.71 4.09 8.97
N GLY A 7 0.20 4.22 10.20
CA GLY A 7 -0.64 3.22 10.88
C GLY A 7 0.10 1.98 11.39
N ALA A 8 -0.67 1.00 11.85
CA ALA A 8 -0.15 -0.18 12.55
C ALA A 8 0.79 -1.05 11.70
N LEU A 9 0.55 -1.13 10.37
CA LEU A 9 1.39 -1.93 9.48
C LEU A 9 2.81 -1.36 9.39
N LEU A 10 2.95 -0.03 9.29
CA LEU A 10 4.24 0.66 9.33
C LEU A 10 4.99 0.33 10.63
N TRP A 11 4.34 0.54 11.78
CA TRP A 11 5.02 0.34 13.08
C TRP A 11 5.38 -1.10 13.36
N ARG A 12 4.60 -2.06 12.85
CA ARG A 12 4.96 -3.47 12.92
C ARG A 12 6.22 -3.76 12.12
N ALA A 13 6.36 -3.18 10.93
CA ALA A 13 7.55 -3.32 10.11
C ALA A 13 8.79 -2.65 10.74
N VAL A 14 8.64 -1.43 11.27
CA VAL A 14 9.71 -0.71 11.99
C VAL A 14 10.24 -1.54 13.16
N ARG A 15 9.34 -1.98 14.05
CA ARG A 15 9.72 -2.77 15.24
C ARG A 15 10.27 -4.14 14.87
N PHE A 16 9.78 -4.75 13.79
CA PHE A 16 10.34 -6.00 13.29
C PHE A 16 11.79 -5.80 12.83
N ALA A 17 12.07 -4.78 12.01
CA ALA A 17 13.43 -4.49 11.55
C ALA A 17 14.39 -4.20 12.70
N ASP A 18 13.98 -3.37 13.66
CA ASP A 18 14.74 -3.07 14.88
C ASP A 18 15.02 -4.34 15.69
N SER A 19 14.01 -5.21 15.89
CA SER A 19 14.19 -6.49 16.59
C SER A 19 15.15 -7.47 15.89
N ARG A 20 15.38 -7.28 14.59
CA ARG A 20 16.33 -8.04 13.77
C ARG A 20 17.73 -7.40 13.74
N GLY A 21 17.91 -6.26 14.39
CA GLY A 21 19.18 -5.53 14.46
C GLY A 21 19.44 -4.63 13.25
N TYR A 22 18.44 -4.35 12.42
CA TYR A 22 18.58 -3.40 11.31
C TYR A 22 18.38 -1.96 11.79
N PRO A 23 19.11 -0.99 11.23
CA PRO A 23 19.00 0.41 11.62
C PRO A 23 17.65 1.00 11.22
N VAL A 24 17.01 1.71 12.15
CA VAL A 24 15.84 2.56 11.92
C VAL A 24 16.28 4.02 12.07
N ASP A 25 16.75 4.61 10.98
CA ASP A 25 17.37 5.95 11.00
C ASP A 25 16.34 7.07 11.09
N LEU A 26 15.20 6.87 10.42
CA LEU A 26 14.11 7.83 10.34
C LEU A 26 12.81 7.14 9.96
N VAL A 27 11.72 7.56 10.59
CA VAL A 27 10.34 7.26 10.17
C VAL A 27 9.69 8.54 9.66
N VAL A 28 9.21 8.54 8.41
CA VAL A 28 8.52 9.66 7.76
C VAL A 28 7.04 9.33 7.60
N SER A 29 6.15 10.21 8.04
CA SER A 29 4.70 9.99 7.94
C SER A 29 3.95 11.29 7.70
N ASN A 30 2.77 11.19 7.08
CA ASN A 30 1.80 12.28 7.04
C ASN A 30 0.78 12.24 8.19
N ASP A 31 0.77 11.19 9.00
CA ASP A 31 -0.09 11.05 10.17
C ASP A 31 0.61 11.60 11.41
N ARG A 32 0.05 12.61 12.07
CA ARG A 32 0.62 13.16 13.32
C ARG A 32 0.63 12.16 14.48
N GLN A 33 -0.20 11.10 14.44
CA GLN A 33 -0.19 10.06 15.48
C GLN A 33 1.15 9.31 15.54
N VAL A 34 1.93 9.35 14.45
CA VAL A 34 3.28 8.76 14.35
C VAL A 34 4.20 9.19 15.50
N GLU A 35 4.07 10.42 16.00
CA GLU A 35 4.91 10.91 17.10
C GLU A 35 4.65 10.18 18.42
N ARG A 36 3.41 9.77 18.65
CA ARG A 36 3.00 9.02 19.86
C ARG A 36 3.40 7.55 19.75
N ASP A 37 3.14 6.95 18.60
CA ASP A 37 3.40 5.53 18.36
C ASP A 37 4.91 5.21 18.22
N GLY A 38 5.68 6.23 17.87
CA GLY A 38 7.11 6.19 17.60
C GLY A 38 8.02 6.58 18.76
N ALA A 39 7.53 6.56 20.00
CA ALA A 39 8.37 6.82 21.17
C ALA A 39 9.64 5.95 21.14
N GLY A 40 10.81 6.60 21.06
CA GLY A 40 12.11 5.92 20.94
C GLY A 40 12.73 5.93 19.53
N TYR A 41 12.01 6.39 18.51
CA TYR A 41 12.52 6.51 17.14
C TYR A 41 12.62 7.96 16.68
N SER A 42 13.49 8.24 15.71
CA SER A 42 13.52 9.53 15.01
C SER A 42 12.35 9.59 14.02
N VAL A 43 11.53 10.62 14.13
CA VAL A 43 10.29 10.76 13.36
C VAL A 43 10.23 12.13 12.69
N ALA A 44 9.79 12.16 11.42
CA ALA A 44 9.49 13.38 10.68
C ALA A 44 8.05 13.34 10.16
N VAL A 45 7.27 14.39 10.48
CA VAL A 45 5.89 14.52 10.01
C VAL A 45 5.84 15.48 8.83
N THR A 46 5.36 15.02 7.68
CA THR A 46 5.17 15.84 6.47
C THR A 46 3.98 15.37 5.66
N GLY A 47 3.23 16.30 5.06
CA GLY A 47 2.19 15.96 4.09
C GLY A 47 2.74 15.53 2.72
N ASN A 48 4.03 15.75 2.48
CA ASN A 48 4.71 15.44 1.23
C ASN A 48 6.12 14.89 1.54
N VAL A 49 6.32 13.60 1.28
CA VAL A 49 7.61 12.92 1.54
C VAL A 49 8.80 13.57 0.82
N ASN A 50 8.55 14.23 -0.31
CA ASN A 50 9.59 14.87 -1.10
C ASN A 50 10.22 16.07 -0.39
N ASP A 51 9.50 16.72 0.52
CA ASP A 51 10.03 17.82 1.33
C ASP A 51 11.03 17.30 2.38
N ALA A 52 10.97 16.00 2.72
CA ALA A 52 11.88 15.34 3.63
C ALA A 52 13.10 14.70 2.93
N ALA A 53 13.23 14.82 1.60
CA ALA A 53 14.27 14.12 0.83
C ALA A 53 15.69 14.39 1.35
N GLY A 54 16.04 15.65 1.61
CA GLY A 54 17.36 16.01 2.15
C GLY A 54 17.62 15.37 3.52
N THR A 55 16.63 15.46 4.43
CA THR A 55 16.73 14.81 5.75
C THR A 55 16.83 13.30 5.63
N MET A 56 16.13 12.68 4.67
CA MET A 56 16.25 11.25 4.41
C MET A 56 17.66 10.88 3.95
N VAL A 57 18.24 11.63 3.01
CA VAL A 57 19.62 11.39 2.56
C VAL A 57 20.62 11.55 3.71
N ASP A 58 20.50 12.62 4.50
CA ASP A 58 21.43 12.91 5.60
C ASP A 58 21.37 11.87 6.72
N ARG A 59 20.20 11.26 6.95
CA ARG A 59 19.98 10.30 8.04
C ARG A 59 20.27 8.86 7.63
N SER A 60 20.05 8.51 6.36
CA SER A 60 20.09 7.12 5.92
C SER A 60 21.50 6.53 6.05
N SER A 61 21.63 5.45 6.83
CA SER A 61 22.92 4.77 7.01
C SER A 61 23.25 3.80 5.88
N ASP A 62 22.25 3.35 5.14
CA ASP A 62 22.32 2.25 4.17
C ASP A 62 21.72 2.58 2.79
N GLY A 63 21.17 3.78 2.63
CA GLY A 63 20.53 4.22 1.39
C GLY A 63 19.17 3.56 1.10
N LEU A 64 18.59 2.81 2.06
CA LEU A 64 17.35 2.07 1.87
C LEU A 64 16.13 2.79 2.44
N VAL A 65 15.04 2.78 1.69
CA VAL A 65 13.74 3.32 2.09
C VAL A 65 12.66 2.26 1.92
N TRP A 66 11.92 1.98 2.98
CA TRP A 66 10.74 1.13 2.95
C TRP A 66 9.47 1.99 2.92
N SER A 67 8.69 1.87 1.85
CA SER A 67 7.35 2.46 1.73
C SER A 67 6.31 1.41 2.13
N ILE A 68 5.63 1.65 3.26
CA ILE A 68 4.71 0.69 3.88
C ILE A 68 3.43 1.41 4.28
N ASN A 69 2.31 1.05 3.64
CA ASN A 69 1.03 1.73 3.85
C ASN A 69 1.14 3.26 3.69
N ASN A 70 1.84 3.69 2.64
CA ASN A 70 2.20 5.07 2.40
C ASN A 70 1.24 5.74 1.41
N PRO A 71 0.52 6.82 1.79
CA PRO A 71 -0.35 7.56 0.88
C PRO A 71 0.40 8.63 0.06
N MET A 72 1.66 8.93 0.40
CA MET A 72 2.45 9.97 -0.25
C MET A 72 3.15 9.43 -1.50
N ILE A 73 3.33 10.29 -2.50
CA ILE A 73 3.96 9.91 -3.77
C ILE A 73 5.43 10.35 -3.78
N PHE A 74 6.34 9.43 -4.07
CA PHE A 74 7.74 9.74 -4.33
C PHE A 74 7.91 10.40 -5.69
N ARG A 75 8.68 11.49 -5.75
CA ARG A 75 9.00 12.26 -6.95
C ARG A 75 10.51 12.52 -7.01
N ALA A 76 10.93 13.26 -8.04
CA ALA A 76 12.33 13.59 -8.33
C ALA A 76 13.19 13.87 -7.08
N PRO A 77 12.77 14.68 -6.07
CA PRO A 77 13.60 14.92 -4.89
C PRO A 77 14.05 13.65 -4.15
N VAL A 78 13.20 12.63 -4.07
CA VAL A 78 13.57 11.33 -3.48
C VAL A 78 14.12 10.38 -4.54
N LEU A 79 13.48 10.29 -5.71
CA LEU A 79 13.85 9.31 -6.75
C LEU A 79 15.24 9.57 -7.37
N GLU A 80 15.70 10.82 -7.37
CA GLU A 80 17.02 11.21 -7.88
C GLU A 80 18.07 11.36 -6.76
N SER A 81 17.70 11.09 -5.51
CA SER A 81 18.57 11.28 -4.34
C SER A 81 19.64 10.19 -4.16
N GLY A 82 19.56 9.10 -4.92
CA GLY A 82 20.37 7.89 -4.72
C GLY A 82 19.81 6.93 -3.67
N LEU A 83 18.73 7.29 -2.97
CA LEU A 83 17.98 6.38 -2.11
C LEU A 83 17.24 5.33 -2.95
N ARG A 84 17.26 4.08 -2.48
CA ARG A 84 16.53 2.97 -3.09
C ARG A 84 15.23 2.74 -2.33
N VAL A 85 14.11 2.99 -3.01
CA VAL A 85 12.78 2.93 -2.41
C VAL A 85 12.10 1.63 -2.76
N TYR A 86 11.76 0.85 -1.75
CA TYR A 86 11.02 -0.40 -1.88
C TYR A 86 9.61 -0.24 -1.34
N ASN A 87 8.60 -0.44 -2.19
CA ASN A 87 7.20 -0.33 -1.80
C ASN A 87 6.56 -1.71 -1.62
N VAL A 88 5.91 -1.90 -0.47
CA VAL A 88 5.07 -3.07 -0.20
C VAL A 88 3.64 -2.71 -0.58
N HIS A 89 3.27 -3.03 -1.83
CA HIS A 89 1.97 -2.74 -2.40
C HIS A 89 0.96 -3.85 -2.07
N ASN A 90 -0.24 -3.48 -1.60
CA ASN A 90 -1.33 -4.42 -1.32
C ASN A 90 -2.16 -4.67 -2.58
N GLY A 91 -1.51 -5.26 -3.59
CA GLY A 91 -2.15 -5.70 -4.82
C GLY A 91 -1.17 -6.49 -5.71
N PRO A 92 -1.66 -7.43 -6.53
CA PRO A 92 -0.83 -8.10 -7.51
C PRO A 92 -0.55 -7.18 -8.70
N LEU A 93 0.74 -6.94 -8.98
CA LEU A 93 1.19 -6.16 -10.13
C LEU A 93 1.42 -7.07 -11.34
N PRO A 94 1.21 -6.58 -12.58
CA PRO A 94 0.76 -5.22 -12.96
C PRO A 94 -0.78 -5.04 -12.98
N ALA A 95 -1.55 -6.04 -12.55
CA ALA A 95 -3.00 -6.10 -12.73
C ALA A 95 -3.78 -5.12 -11.85
N TYR A 96 -3.31 -4.84 -10.63
CA TYR A 96 -4.04 -4.01 -9.66
C TYR A 96 -3.15 -2.90 -9.10
N ARG A 97 -2.74 -1.97 -9.96
CA ARG A 97 -2.00 -0.75 -9.58
C ARG A 97 -2.92 0.32 -8.98
N GLY A 98 -2.32 1.30 -8.31
CA GLY A 98 -3.03 2.48 -7.83
C GLY A 98 -3.40 2.35 -6.35
N LEU A 99 -4.60 2.79 -5.99
CA LEU A 99 -5.03 2.81 -4.59
C LEU A 99 -5.53 1.41 -4.17
N PRO A 100 -4.86 0.70 -3.24
CA PRO A 100 -5.27 -0.64 -2.82
C PRO A 100 -6.71 -0.70 -2.30
N SER A 101 -7.16 0.37 -1.63
CA SER A 101 -8.51 0.47 -1.09
C SER A 101 -9.59 0.43 -2.16
N ILE A 102 -9.28 0.85 -3.40
CA ILE A 102 -10.19 0.83 -4.55
C ILE A 102 -9.92 -0.43 -5.39
N ALA A 103 -8.65 -0.73 -5.67
CA ALA A 103 -8.25 -1.90 -6.46
C ALA A 103 -8.87 -3.21 -5.95
N MET A 104 -9.01 -3.34 -4.63
CA MET A 104 -9.57 -4.51 -4.00
C MET A 104 -11.09 -4.64 -4.15
N ILE A 105 -11.82 -3.51 -4.20
CA ILE A 105 -13.25 -3.51 -4.56
C ILE A 105 -13.40 -4.11 -5.96
N PHE A 106 -12.59 -3.62 -6.91
CA PHE A 106 -12.64 -4.10 -8.29
C PHE A 106 -12.18 -5.55 -8.42
N ALA A 107 -11.21 -6.02 -7.64
CA ALA A 107 -10.84 -7.43 -7.62
C ALA A 107 -12.04 -8.33 -7.25
N ILE A 108 -12.81 -7.91 -6.24
CA ILE A 108 -14.01 -8.63 -5.81
C ILE A 108 -15.12 -8.54 -6.87
N LEU A 109 -15.33 -7.37 -7.47
CA LEU A 109 -16.29 -7.18 -8.57
C LEU A 109 -15.94 -8.05 -9.78
N ASN A 110 -14.67 -8.08 -10.19
CA ASN A 110 -14.16 -8.90 -11.29
C ASN A 110 -14.23 -10.41 -11.02
N GLY A 111 -14.59 -10.83 -9.80
CA GLY A 111 -14.73 -12.23 -9.43
C GLY A 111 -13.38 -12.95 -9.25
N GLU A 112 -12.34 -12.21 -8.89
CA GLU A 112 -11.03 -12.81 -8.63
C GLU A 112 -11.12 -13.89 -7.55
N THR A 113 -10.50 -15.04 -7.81
CA THR A 113 -10.43 -16.19 -6.88
C THR A 113 -9.14 -16.19 -6.07
N GLY A 114 -8.23 -15.26 -6.37
CA GLY A 114 -7.00 -15.04 -5.63
C GLY A 114 -6.54 -13.59 -5.78
N TYR A 115 -5.82 -13.11 -4.78
CA TYR A 115 -5.21 -11.78 -4.78
C TYR A 115 -3.81 -11.88 -4.21
N GLY A 116 -3.19 -10.76 -3.89
CA GLY A 116 -1.83 -10.77 -3.38
C GLY A 116 -1.29 -9.42 -2.99
N ALA A 117 -0.03 -9.43 -2.59
CA ALA A 117 0.78 -8.25 -2.34
C ALA A 117 2.07 -8.36 -3.15
N THR A 118 2.63 -7.21 -3.50
CA THR A 118 3.83 -7.10 -4.34
C THR A 118 4.85 -6.18 -3.70
N LEU A 119 6.11 -6.61 -3.69
CA LEU A 119 7.25 -5.81 -3.30
C LEU A 119 7.98 -5.40 -4.59
N HIS A 120 8.12 -4.10 -4.80
CA HIS A 120 8.77 -3.54 -5.98
C HIS A 120 9.69 -2.37 -5.62
N GLU A 121 10.74 -2.19 -6.41
CA GLU A 121 11.60 -0.99 -6.35
C GLU A 121 10.91 0.13 -7.15
N VAL A 122 10.61 1.23 -6.47
CA VAL A 122 9.79 2.33 -6.98
C VAL A 122 10.51 3.08 -8.10
N ASP A 123 9.78 3.35 -9.18
CA ASP A 123 10.20 4.22 -10.28
C ASP A 123 9.35 5.51 -10.31
N ALA A 124 9.40 6.26 -11.42
CA ALA A 124 8.65 7.50 -11.56
C ALA A 124 7.13 7.31 -11.72
N GLY A 125 6.66 6.08 -11.99
CA GLY A 125 5.25 5.78 -12.14
C GLY A 125 4.62 5.24 -10.86
N ILE A 126 3.29 5.01 -10.91
CA ILE A 126 2.55 4.43 -9.78
C ILE A 126 2.51 2.92 -9.98
N ASP A 127 3.21 2.21 -9.10
CA ASP A 127 3.32 0.75 -9.07
C ASP A 127 3.76 0.14 -10.41
N THR A 128 4.70 0.80 -11.09
CA THR A 128 5.30 0.33 -12.37
C THR A 128 6.72 -0.18 -12.23
N GLY A 129 7.30 0.00 -11.04
CA GLY A 129 8.65 -0.38 -10.70
C GLY A 129 8.96 -1.87 -10.81
N GLN A 130 10.25 -2.19 -10.78
CA GLN A 130 10.72 -3.56 -10.93
C GLN A 130 10.26 -4.40 -9.72
N VAL A 131 9.45 -5.42 -9.98
CA VAL A 131 9.03 -6.36 -8.95
C VAL A 131 10.18 -7.25 -8.51
N VAL A 132 10.33 -7.45 -7.21
CA VAL A 132 11.34 -8.33 -6.59
C VAL A 132 10.71 -9.51 -5.84
N ALA A 133 9.52 -9.33 -5.26
CA ALA A 133 8.79 -10.41 -4.59
C ALA A 133 7.27 -10.25 -4.68
N THR A 134 6.56 -11.37 -4.61
CA THR A 134 5.10 -11.42 -4.63
C THR A 134 4.61 -12.50 -3.68
N THR A 135 3.50 -12.27 -3.01
CA THR A 135 2.75 -13.31 -2.29
C THR A 135 1.31 -13.30 -2.78
N THR A 136 0.68 -14.47 -2.81
CA THR A 136 -0.74 -14.61 -3.15
C THR A 136 -1.54 -15.24 -2.01
N TYR A 137 -2.85 -15.07 -2.05
CA TYR A 137 -3.79 -15.74 -1.16
C TYR A 137 -5.15 -15.92 -1.86
N PRO A 138 -5.91 -16.97 -1.52
CA PRO A 138 -7.20 -17.22 -2.14
C PRO A 138 -8.27 -16.23 -1.65
N ILE A 139 -9.17 -15.86 -2.56
CA ILE A 139 -10.42 -15.16 -2.25
C ILE A 139 -11.55 -16.17 -2.32
N SER A 140 -12.23 -16.38 -1.19
CA SER A 140 -13.46 -17.19 -1.16
C SER A 140 -14.59 -16.48 -1.91
N SER A 141 -15.52 -17.25 -2.50
CA SER A 141 -16.71 -16.69 -3.17
C SER A 141 -17.60 -15.88 -2.22
N ALA A 142 -17.56 -16.18 -0.92
CA ALA A 142 -18.27 -15.44 0.12
C ALA A 142 -17.45 -14.30 0.74
N ALA A 143 -16.17 -14.16 0.37
CA ALA A 143 -15.28 -13.21 1.03
C ALA A 143 -15.74 -11.76 0.81
N THR A 144 -15.80 -11.00 1.89
CA THR A 144 -16.12 -9.57 1.87
C THR A 144 -14.86 -8.72 1.72
N TYR A 145 -15.03 -7.44 1.39
CA TYR A 145 -13.92 -6.48 1.33
C TYR A 145 -13.10 -6.48 2.62
N TYR A 146 -13.78 -6.47 3.78
CA TYR A 146 -13.13 -6.55 5.08
C TYR A 146 -12.19 -7.76 5.21
N GLU A 147 -12.64 -8.94 4.77
CA GLU A 147 -11.84 -10.17 4.86
C GLU A 147 -10.67 -10.17 3.88
N VAL A 148 -10.89 -9.71 2.64
CA VAL A 148 -9.83 -9.60 1.63
C VAL A 148 -8.78 -8.58 2.08
N MET A 149 -9.19 -7.41 2.58
CA MET A 149 -8.27 -6.39 3.10
C MET A 149 -7.46 -6.92 4.29
N SER A 150 -8.11 -7.62 5.22
CA SER A 150 -7.45 -8.25 6.36
C SER A 150 -6.38 -9.26 5.93
N GLN A 151 -6.67 -10.06 4.90
CA GLN A 151 -5.69 -10.98 4.32
C GLN A 151 -4.55 -10.24 3.60
N GLY A 152 -4.88 -9.17 2.87
CA GLY A 152 -3.93 -8.29 2.19
C GLY A 152 -2.91 -7.66 3.14
N LEU A 153 -3.35 -7.08 4.25
CA LEU A 153 -2.44 -6.49 5.24
C LEU A 153 -1.50 -7.55 5.86
N ARG A 154 -2.02 -8.76 6.14
CA ARG A 154 -1.17 -9.89 6.57
C ARG A 154 -0.16 -10.30 5.49
N ALA A 155 -0.59 -10.29 4.23
CA ALA A 155 0.27 -10.62 3.10
C ALA A 155 1.38 -9.58 2.91
N CYS A 156 1.07 -8.28 2.99
CA CYS A 156 2.06 -7.20 2.96
C CYS A 156 3.09 -7.34 4.10
N GLN A 157 2.62 -7.60 5.31
CA GLN A 157 3.51 -7.77 6.46
C GLN A 157 4.47 -8.95 6.26
N ARG A 158 3.96 -10.13 5.87
CA ARG A 158 4.81 -11.29 5.57
C ARG A 158 5.80 -10.98 4.46
N LEU A 159 5.36 -10.31 3.40
CA LEU A 159 6.21 -9.99 2.26
C LEU A 159 7.37 -9.08 2.67
N PHE A 160 7.13 -8.11 3.55
CA PHE A 160 8.19 -7.31 4.16
C PHE A 160 9.14 -8.18 5.00
N GLU A 161 8.61 -8.96 5.95
CA GLU A 161 9.39 -9.77 6.90
C GLU A 161 10.29 -10.80 6.18
N GLU A 162 9.77 -11.44 5.13
CA GLU A 162 10.49 -12.46 4.34
C GLU A 162 11.59 -11.86 3.45
N ASN A 163 11.50 -10.57 3.09
CA ASN A 163 12.42 -9.94 2.14
C ASN A 163 13.32 -8.87 2.78
N LEU A 164 13.15 -8.56 4.06
CA LEU A 164 13.96 -7.58 4.78
C LEU A 164 15.45 -7.86 4.62
N ASP A 165 15.87 -9.08 4.97
CA ASP A 165 17.29 -9.45 4.97
C ASP A 165 17.87 -9.36 3.56
N ALA A 166 17.16 -9.88 2.55
CA ALA A 166 17.63 -9.88 1.16
C ALA A 166 17.73 -8.48 0.54
N VAL A 167 16.80 -7.58 0.89
CA VAL A 167 16.87 -6.17 0.46
C VAL A 167 18.04 -5.48 1.14
N ALA A 168 18.21 -5.69 2.45
CA ALA A 168 19.28 -5.10 3.23
C ALA A 168 20.68 -5.51 2.77
N THR A 169 20.86 -6.78 2.36
CA THR A 169 22.14 -7.30 1.86
C THR A 169 22.33 -7.11 0.36
N GLY A 170 21.36 -6.51 -0.34
CA GLY A 170 21.43 -6.30 -1.79
C GLY A 170 21.39 -7.60 -2.61
N THR A 171 20.81 -8.67 -2.07
CA THR A 171 20.72 -9.99 -2.72
C THR A 171 19.35 -10.22 -3.39
N VAL A 172 18.43 -9.27 -3.30
CA VAL A 172 17.18 -9.32 -4.09
C VAL A 172 17.47 -9.26 -5.58
N ALA A 173 16.78 -10.11 -6.35
CA ALA A 173 16.87 -10.13 -7.80
C ALA A 173 15.51 -9.71 -8.42
N PRO A 174 15.53 -9.05 -9.59
CA PRO A 174 14.33 -8.82 -10.38
C PRO A 174 13.54 -10.12 -10.60
N ARG A 175 12.24 -10.07 -10.35
CA ARG A 175 11.31 -11.16 -10.62
C ARG A 175 10.57 -10.89 -11.93
N THR A 176 10.70 -11.80 -12.89
CA THR A 176 9.83 -11.80 -14.08
C THR A 176 8.43 -12.22 -13.67
N LEU A 177 7.45 -11.39 -14.00
CA LEU A 177 6.04 -11.69 -13.77
C LEU A 177 5.46 -12.48 -14.94
N ASN A 178 4.47 -13.32 -14.65
CA ASN A 178 3.62 -13.86 -15.70
C ASN A 178 2.85 -12.72 -16.36
N GLN A 179 2.62 -12.80 -17.66
CA GLN A 179 1.83 -11.81 -18.37
C GLN A 179 0.41 -11.80 -17.81
N SER A 180 -0.02 -10.63 -17.33
CA SER A 180 -1.41 -10.35 -16.97
C SER A 180 -1.79 -9.01 -17.59
N THR A 181 -3.09 -8.80 -17.82
CA THR A 181 -3.60 -7.49 -18.21
C THR A 181 -3.24 -6.48 -17.13
N SER A 182 -2.65 -5.33 -17.50
CA SER A 182 -2.40 -4.26 -16.54
C SER A 182 -3.70 -3.54 -16.23
N GLY A 183 -3.93 -3.23 -14.95
CA GLY A 183 -5.05 -2.42 -14.48
C GLY A 183 -4.57 -1.34 -13.52
N TYR A 184 -5.30 -0.23 -13.49
CA TYR A 184 -5.08 0.88 -12.58
C TYR A 184 -6.41 1.28 -11.94
N TYR A 185 -6.43 1.36 -10.63
CA TYR A 185 -7.64 1.64 -9.85
C TYR A 185 -7.38 2.80 -8.90
N GLY A 186 -7.96 3.96 -9.20
CA GLY A 186 -7.89 5.16 -8.39
C GLY A 186 -9.23 5.86 -8.31
N MET A 187 -9.21 7.15 -7.95
CA MET A 187 -10.43 7.95 -7.75
C MET A 187 -11.36 7.98 -8.97
N ALA A 188 -10.82 7.91 -10.18
CA ALA A 188 -11.61 7.82 -11.40
C ALA A 188 -12.47 6.55 -11.42
N GLN A 189 -11.89 5.38 -11.12
CA GLN A 189 -12.62 4.11 -11.03
C GLN A 189 -13.65 4.14 -9.89
N LEU A 190 -13.31 4.76 -8.75
CA LEU A 190 -14.27 4.93 -7.66
C LEU A 190 -15.51 5.74 -8.09
N GLY A 191 -15.34 6.77 -8.93
CA GLY A 191 -16.46 7.53 -9.51
C GLY A 191 -17.39 6.73 -10.42
N GLU A 192 -16.95 5.56 -10.90
CA GLU A 192 -17.74 4.67 -11.76
C GLU A 192 -18.53 3.61 -10.98
N MET A 193 -18.46 3.61 -9.64
CA MET A 193 -19.11 2.60 -8.80
C MET A 193 -20.63 2.50 -8.99
N HIS A 194 -21.28 3.58 -9.44
CA HIS A 194 -22.71 3.58 -9.80
C HIS A 194 -23.07 2.54 -10.86
N ARG A 195 -22.12 2.16 -11.73
CA ARG A 195 -22.34 1.15 -12.78
C ARG A 195 -22.42 -0.28 -12.24
N PHE A 196 -22.02 -0.49 -10.99
CA PHE A 196 -21.89 -1.81 -10.40
C PHE A 196 -22.92 -2.10 -9.32
N VAL A 197 -23.87 -1.19 -9.04
CA VAL A 197 -24.85 -1.35 -7.96
C VAL A 197 -25.68 -2.64 -8.08
N ASP A 198 -26.01 -3.06 -9.30
CA ASP A 198 -26.75 -4.30 -9.58
C ASP A 198 -25.82 -5.52 -9.76
N HIS A 199 -24.50 -5.36 -9.59
CA HIS A 199 -23.54 -6.44 -9.74
C HIS A 199 -23.68 -7.46 -8.60
N PRO A 200 -23.67 -8.78 -8.86
CA PRO A 200 -23.89 -9.80 -7.81
C PRO A 200 -22.85 -9.76 -6.68
N ASN A 201 -21.64 -9.28 -6.97
CA ASN A 201 -20.58 -9.11 -5.96
C ASN A 201 -20.59 -7.74 -5.26
N PHE A 202 -21.48 -6.80 -5.61
CA PHE A 202 -21.41 -5.41 -5.13
C PHE A 202 -21.50 -5.31 -3.61
N ALA A 203 -22.45 -6.00 -2.99
CA ALA A 203 -22.64 -5.98 -1.54
C ALA A 203 -21.36 -6.41 -0.80
N ARG A 204 -20.78 -7.55 -1.17
CA ARG A 204 -19.53 -8.04 -0.53
C ARG A 204 -18.31 -7.19 -0.87
N ALA A 205 -18.25 -6.62 -2.08
CA ALA A 205 -17.15 -5.75 -2.52
C ALA A 205 -17.13 -4.40 -1.79
N THR A 206 -18.25 -3.99 -1.22
CA THR A 206 -18.43 -2.68 -0.58
C THR A 206 -18.66 -2.78 0.93
N GLU A 207 -18.62 -3.99 1.48
CA GLU A 207 -18.67 -4.24 2.92
C GLU A 207 -17.33 -3.93 3.59
N LEU A 208 -17.06 -2.63 3.80
CA LEU A 208 -15.78 -2.15 4.34
C LEU A 208 -15.52 -2.62 5.78
N GLY A 209 -16.58 -2.89 6.54
CA GLY A 209 -16.51 -3.29 7.94
C GLY A 209 -15.66 -2.33 8.79
N PHE A 210 -14.72 -2.89 9.55
CA PHE A 210 -13.77 -2.14 10.38
C PHE A 210 -12.99 -1.06 9.60
N TYR A 211 -12.77 -1.25 8.30
CA TYR A 211 -11.93 -0.35 7.51
C TYR A 211 -12.65 0.91 7.01
N GLY A 212 -13.97 1.01 7.15
CA GLY A 212 -14.74 2.16 6.66
C GLY A 212 -14.15 3.53 7.07
N PRO A 213 -13.91 3.78 8.37
CA PRO A 213 -13.33 5.05 8.83
C PRO A 213 -11.92 5.35 8.32
N TYR A 214 -11.18 4.34 7.84
CA TYR A 214 -9.83 4.51 7.28
C TYR A 214 -9.84 4.85 5.79
N PHE A 215 -10.99 4.72 5.11
CA PHE A 215 -11.17 5.03 3.69
C PHE A 215 -12.36 5.98 3.47
N PRO A 216 -12.28 7.22 4.00
CA PRO A 216 -13.40 8.16 3.98
C PRO A 216 -13.88 8.49 2.56
N GLU A 217 -12.99 8.50 1.58
CA GLU A 217 -13.35 8.75 0.17
C GLU A 217 -14.20 7.61 -0.40
N VAL A 218 -13.83 6.36 -0.09
CA VAL A 218 -14.60 5.18 -0.50
C VAL A 218 -15.94 5.17 0.22
N GLN A 219 -15.95 5.43 1.53
CA GLN A 219 -17.18 5.47 2.32
C GLN A 219 -18.14 6.55 1.82
N SER A 220 -17.64 7.74 1.50
CA SER A 220 -18.44 8.83 0.92
C SER A 220 -19.02 8.43 -0.43
N ALA A 221 -18.20 7.89 -1.33
CA ALA A 221 -18.66 7.45 -2.64
C ALA A 221 -19.75 6.38 -2.54
N LEU A 222 -19.63 5.44 -1.60
CA LEU A 222 -20.67 4.42 -1.37
C LEU A 222 -21.94 4.98 -0.72
N ALA A 223 -21.83 5.99 0.13
CA ALA A 223 -22.99 6.65 0.72
C ALA A 223 -23.82 7.40 -0.34
N ASP A 224 -23.15 8.07 -1.29
CA ASP A 224 -23.80 8.80 -2.37
C ASP A 224 -24.62 7.89 -3.30
N LEU A 225 -24.23 6.63 -3.45
CA LEU A 225 -24.98 5.64 -4.25
C LEU A 225 -26.28 5.18 -3.59
N HIS A 226 -26.37 5.28 -2.27
CA HIS A 226 -27.55 4.88 -1.49
C HIS A 226 -28.46 6.07 -1.16
N ALA A 227 -28.06 7.30 -1.48
CA ALA A 227 -28.89 8.47 -1.28
C ALA A 227 -30.14 8.39 -2.17
N PRO A 228 -31.36 8.59 -1.64
CA PRO A 228 -32.55 8.64 -2.47
C PRO A 228 -32.40 9.77 -3.48
N THR A 229 -32.63 9.47 -4.76
CA THR A 229 -32.57 10.47 -5.82
C THR A 229 -33.66 11.50 -5.53
N THR A 230 -33.29 12.67 -5.00
CA THR A 230 -34.20 13.81 -4.95
C THR A 230 -34.42 14.26 -6.39
N GLN A 231 -35.44 13.69 -7.04
CA GLN A 231 -35.97 14.22 -8.29
C GLN A 231 -36.57 15.60 -7.98
N SER A 232 -35.93 16.64 -8.52
CA SER A 232 -36.50 17.98 -8.66
C SER A 232 -37.31 18.08 -9.95
#